data_AF-A0A9J5ZIY9-F1
#
_entry.id   AF-A0A9J5ZIY9-F1
#
_cell.length_a   1.000
_cell.length_b   1.000
_cell.length_c   1.000
_cell.angle_alpha   90.00
_cell.angle_beta   90.00
_cell.angle_gamma   90.00
#
_symmetry.space_group_name_H-M   'P 1'
#
loop_
_entity.id
_entity.type
_entity.pdbx_description
1 polymer ?
#
loop_
_entity_poly.entity_id
_entity_poly.type
_entity_poly.pdbx_seq_one_letter_code
_entity_poly.pdbx_strand_id
1 'polypeptide(L)' 'MFLILLQVSIFDHFLAKVTFERLCESKKILTVNQQFPGPTIYVGAGETLVMDVENKGSDNIKRYGATKIRIEL' A
#
# COMPACT_ATOMS: atom_id res chain seq x y z
N MET A 1 -17.31 22.69 -20.68
CA MET A 1 -15.93 23.06 -20.32
C MET A 1 -15.68 22.57 -18.90
N PHE A 2 -15.65 21.25 -18.72
CA PHE A 2 -14.44 20.42 -18.55
C PHE A 2 -13.73 20.65 -17.20
N LEU A 3 -14.38 20.25 -16.11
CA LEU A 3 -13.69 19.77 -14.92
C LEU A 3 -14.05 18.29 -14.78
N ILE A 4 -13.27 17.44 -15.44
CA ILE A 4 -13.27 16.02 -15.13
C ILE A 4 -12.62 15.94 -13.76
N LEU A 5 -13.44 15.83 -12.71
CA LEU A 5 -12.97 15.34 -11.43
C LEU A 5 -12.58 13.88 -11.69
N LEU A 6 -11.32 13.63 -12.08
CA LEU A 6 -10.73 12.31 -11.98
C LEU A 6 -10.97 11.90 -10.52
N GLN A 7 -11.81 10.89 -10.28
CA GLN A 7 -11.90 10.27 -8.97
C GLN A 7 -10.55 9.61 -8.72
N VAL A 8 -9.66 10.36 -8.07
CA VAL A 8 -8.33 9.92 -7.68
C VAL A 8 -8.38 9.63 -6.20
N SER A 9 -8.20 8.35 -5.85
CA SER A 9 -8.12 7.91 -4.47
C SER A 9 -6.64 7.82 -4.08
N ILE A 10 -6.23 8.68 -3.12
CA ILE A 10 -4.86 8.77 -2.62
C ILE A 10 -4.77 8.04 -1.28
N PHE A 11 -3.78 7.16 -1.15
CA PHE A 11 -3.54 6.38 0.06
C PHE A 11 -2.09 6.49 0.54
N ASP A 12 -1.91 6.93 1.78
CA ASP A 12 -0.61 6.96 2.45
C ASP A 12 -0.40 5.68 3.26
N HIS A 13 0.62 4.91 2.90
CA HIS A 13 0.97 3.68 3.59
C HIS A 13 2.46 3.67 3.94
N PHE A 14 2.79 3.04 5.05
CA PHE A 14 4.18 2.83 5.42
C PHE A 14 4.50 1.36 5.67
N LEU A 15 5.71 0.95 5.29
CA LEU A 15 6.22 -0.38 5.57
C LEU A 15 6.94 -0.38 6.92
N ALA A 16 6.62 -1.35 7.75
CA ALA A 16 7.25 -1.57 9.06
C ALA A 16 7.50 -3.06 9.29
N LYS A 17 8.47 -3.39 10.14
CA LYS A 17 8.70 -4.77 10.57
C LYS A 17 7.87 -5.05 11.82
N VAL A 18 7.12 -6.14 11.79
CA VAL A 18 6.41 -6.69 12.96
C VAL A 18 6.84 -8.12 13.20
N THR A 19 6.88 -8.53 14.47
CA THR A 19 7.10 -9.93 14.83
C THR A 19 5.79 -10.69 14.63
N PHE A 20 5.83 -11.73 13.81
CA PHE A 20 4.70 -12.61 13.54
C PHE A 20 5.03 -14.03 13.99
N GLU A 21 4.12 -14.64 14.74
CA GLU A 21 4.28 -15.99 15.27
C GLU A 21 3.34 -16.96 14.57
N ARG A 22 3.89 -18.05 14.05
CA ARG A 22 3.10 -19.12 13.44
C ARG A 22 3.83 -20.44 13.57
N LEU A 23 3.10 -21.53 13.85
CA LEU A 23 3.67 -22.87 14.03
C LEU A 23 4.79 -22.91 15.10
N CYS A 24 4.64 -22.11 16.17
CA CYS A 24 5.63 -21.95 17.23
C CYS A 24 6.98 -21.34 16.79
N GLU A 25 7.03 -20.71 15.61
CA GLU A 25 8.18 -19.92 15.15
C GLU A 25 7.83 -18.43 15.09
N SER A 26 8.70 -17.59 15.67
CA SER A 26 8.58 -16.13 15.60
C SER A 26 9.52 -15.58 14.52
N LYS A 27 8.97 -14.88 13.52
CA LYS A 27 9.74 -14.25 12.44
C LYS A 27 9.35 -12.78 12.30
N LYS A 28 10.34 -11.92 12.03
CA LYS A 28 10.07 -10.53 11.66
C LYS A 28 9.66 -10.50 10.19
N ILE A 29 8.43 -10.09 9.94
CA ILE A 29 7.89 -9.89 8.59
C ILE A 29 7.68 -8.41 8.35
N LEU A 30 7.80 -8.01 7.08
CA LEU A 30 7.45 -6.66 6.68
C LEU A 30 5.94 -6.57 6.46
N THR A 31 5.32 -5.55 7.01
CA THR A 31 3.89 -5.29 6.92
C THR A 31 3.61 -3.86 6.49
N VAL A 32 2.47 -3.70 5.85
CA VAL A 32 1.91 -2.40 5.49
C VAL A 32 1.13 -1.90 6.71
N ASN A 33 1.42 -0.69 7.18
CA ASN A 33 0.80 -0.08 8.36
C ASN A 33 0.84 -0.97 9.63
N GLN A 34 1.90 -1.77 9.79
CA GLN A 34 2.06 -2.72 10.91
C GLN A 34 1.01 -3.85 10.95
N GLN A 35 0.23 -4.07 9.87
CA GLN A 35 -0.88 -5.03 9.85
C GLN A 35 -0.58 -6.24 8.96
N PHE A 36 -0.96 -7.43 9.44
CA PHE A 36 -0.93 -8.67 8.67
C PHE A 36 -2.24 -9.47 8.85
N PRO A 37 -2.94 -9.88 7.77
CA PRO A 37 -2.71 -9.46 6.38
C PRO A 37 -2.86 -7.93 6.23
N GLY A 38 -2.22 -7.36 5.20
CA GLY A 38 -2.27 -5.92 4.95
C GLY A 38 -3.69 -5.42 4.61
N PRO A 39 -3.89 -4.10 4.56
CA PRO A 39 -5.20 -3.50 4.31
C PRO A 39 -5.73 -3.83 2.91
N THR A 40 -7.04 -4.06 2.82
CA THR A 40 -7.77 -4.21 1.55
C THR A 40 -8.17 -2.83 1.03
N ILE A 41 -7.90 -2.57 -0.25
CA ILE A 41 -8.27 -1.31 -0.90
C ILE A 41 -9.48 -1.58 -1.80
N TYR A 42 -10.53 -0.77 -1.60
CA TYR A 42 -11.73 -0.79 -2.42
C TYR A 42 -11.71 0.41 -3.36
N VAL A 43 -11.77 0.17 -4.66
CA VAL A 43 -11.79 1.20 -5.71
C VAL A 43 -12.86 0.87 -6.75
N GLY A 44 -13.47 1.92 -7.29
CA GLY A 44 -14.44 1.84 -8.38
C GLY A 44 -13.78 1.65 -9.74
N ALA A 45 -14.53 1.08 -10.68
CA ALA A 45 -14.13 1.00 -12.08
C ALA A 45 -13.95 2.40 -12.69
N GLY A 46 -12.83 2.65 -13.35
CA GLY A 46 -12.51 3.96 -13.93
C GLY A 46 -11.90 4.96 -12.95
N GLU A 47 -11.79 4.63 -11.66
CA GLU A 47 -11.03 5.42 -10.70
C GLU A 47 -9.52 5.22 -10.90
N THR A 48 -8.77 6.25 -10.53
CA THR A 48 -7.31 6.19 -10.51
C THR A 48 -6.84 6.06 -9.07
N LEU A 49 -6.06 5.02 -8.79
CA LEU A 49 -5.41 4.86 -7.49
C LEU A 49 -4.02 5.49 -7.54
N VAL A 50 -3.71 6.34 -6.56
CA VAL A 50 -2.34 6.79 -6.29
C VAL A 50 -1.97 6.32 -4.89
N MET A 51 -0.94 5.49 -4.78
CA MET A 51 -0.44 5.05 -3.48
C MET A 51 0.98 5.54 -3.28
N ASP A 52 1.18 6.26 -2.17
CA ASP A 52 2.49 6.62 -1.67
C ASP A 52 2.89 5.64 -0.56
N VAL A 53 3.99 4.91 -0.81
CA VAL A 53 4.52 3.93 0.12
C VAL A 53 5.83 4.42 0.69
N GLU A 54 5.83 4.75 1.97
CA GLU A 54 7.04 5.08 2.71
C GLU A 54 7.62 3.84 3.39
N ASN A 55 8.81 3.40 2.99
CA ASN A 55 9.50 2.35 3.73
C ASN A 55 10.12 2.92 5.02
N LYS A 56 9.51 2.63 6.17
CA LYS A 56 10.07 2.92 7.51
C LYS A 56 10.83 1.73 8.10
N GLY A 57 10.86 0.60 7.40
CA GLY A 57 11.67 -0.56 7.77
C GLY A 57 13.14 -0.37 7.42
N SER A 58 14.02 -1.04 8.17
CA SER A 58 15.47 -1.00 7.94
C SER A 58 15.96 -1.83 6.74
N ASP A 59 15.04 -2.44 5.98
CA ASP A 59 15.40 -3.23 4.80
C ASP A 59 15.58 -2.32 3.58
N ASN A 60 16.57 -2.64 2.75
CA ASN A 60 16.83 -2.02 1.44
C ASN A 60 15.76 -2.39 0.40
N ILE A 61 14.48 -2.28 0.76
CA ILE A 61 13.38 -2.43 -0.17
C ILE A 61 13.34 -1.14 -0.97
N LYS A 62 13.50 -1.27 -2.29
CA LYS A 62 13.44 -0.12 -3.19
C LYS A 62 12.13 0.62 -2.93
N ARG A 63 12.23 1.92 -2.61
CA ARG A 63 11.10 2.85 -2.64
C ARG A 63 10.48 2.74 -4.04
N TYR A 64 9.33 2.10 -4.15
CA TYR A 64 8.46 2.34 -5.29
C TYR A 64 7.72 3.64 -4.96
N GLY A 65 8.28 4.77 -5.37
CA GLY A 65 7.59 6.05 -5.28
C GLY A 65 6.26 5.97 -6.02
N ALA A 66 5.27 6.76 -5.56
CA ALA A 66 3.95 6.98 -6.16
C ALA A 66 3.62 6.06 -7.34
N THR A 67 3.11 4.85 -7.07
CA THR A 67 2.67 3.96 -8.14
C THR A 67 1.23 4.31 -8.48
N LYS A 68 1.04 4.98 -9.63
CA LYS A 68 -0.28 5.28 -10.18
C LYS A 68 -0.81 4.05 -10.90
N ILE A 69 -1.86 3.43 -10.35
CA ILE A 69 -2.54 2.29 -10.97
C ILE A 69 -3.89 2.80 -11.47
N ARG A 70 -4.10 2.74 -12.80
CA ARG A 70 -5.40 3.02 -13.41
C ARG A 70 -6.10 1.69 -13.64
N ILE A 71 -7.26 1.50 -13.00
CA ILE A 71 -8.10 0.32 -13.23
C ILE A 71 -9.13 0.73 -14.28
N GLU A 72 -8.89 0.31 -15.52
CA GLU A 72 -9.88 0.36 -16.59
C GLU A 72 -10.52 -1.03 -16.67
N LEU A 73 -11.83 -1.10 -16.40
CA LEU A 73 -12.64 -2.29 -16.68
C LEU A 73 -13.17 -2.22 -18.11
#